data_AF-A0AAF0URR0-F1
#
_entry.id   AF-A0AAF0URR0-F1
#
_cell.length_a   1.000
_cell.length_b   1.000
_cell.length_c   1.000
_cell.angle_alpha   90.00
_cell.angle_beta   90.00
_cell.angle_gamma   90.00
#
_symmetry.space_group_name_H-M   'P 1'
#
loop_
_entity.id
_entity.type
_entity.pdbx_description
1 polymer ?
#
loop_
_entity_poly.entity_id
_entity_poly.type
_entity_poly.pdbx_seq_one_letter_code
_entity_poly.pdbx_strand_id
1 'polypeptide(L)' 'MLGQVVTNQVGQQRGNHQEVADTSRIHEFLRMNPPDFTSSSVTEDPEKFVEKLQMVFEITHVVDTERVELAAYQMKGCR' A
#
# COMPACT_ATOMS: atom_id res chain seq x y z
N MET A 1 -19.61 -26.60 -37.28
CA MET A 1 -18.32 -26.34 -36.61
C MET A 1 -18.54 -25.25 -35.58
N LEU A 2 -18.50 -25.58 -34.29
CA LEU A 2 -18.69 -24.60 -33.21
C LEU A 2 -17.35 -23.88 -32.98
N GLY A 3 -17.29 -22.60 -33.37
CA GLY A 3 -16.13 -21.75 -33.15
C GLY A 3 -15.96 -21.45 -31.67
N GLN A 4 -14.79 -21.77 -31.12
CA GLN A 4 -14.45 -21.43 -29.76
C GLN A 4 -14.14 -19.93 -29.67
N VAL A 5 -14.99 -19.21 -28.93
CA VAL A 5 -14.74 -17.82 -28.52
C VAL A 5 -13.74 -17.87 -27.36
N VAL A 6 -12.48 -17.56 -27.63
CA VAL A 6 -11.45 -17.34 -26.61
C VAL A 6 -10.82 -15.97 -26.84
N THR A 7 -11.51 -14.92 -26.44
CA THR A 7 -10.91 -13.58 -26.36
C THR A 7 -11.63 -12.80 -25.26
N ASN A 8 -11.20 -12.96 -24.00
CA ASN A 8 -11.53 -12.06 -22.86
C ASN A 8 -10.73 -12.38 -21.57
N GLN A 9 -9.97 -13.48 -21.55
CA GLN A 9 -9.30 -14.01 -20.35
C GLN A 9 -8.04 -13.23 -19.93
N VAL A 10 -7.33 -12.63 -20.90
CA VAL A 10 -6.02 -11.98 -20.66
C VAL A 10 -6.14 -10.68 -19.87
N GLY A 11 -7.22 -9.90 -20.07
CA GLY A 11 -7.46 -8.66 -19.33
C GLY A 11 -7.94 -8.91 -17.90
N GLN A 12 -8.81 -9.90 -17.70
CA GLN A 12 -9.33 -10.27 -16.38
C GLN A 12 -8.27 -10.92 -15.49
N GLN A 13 -7.40 -11.77 -16.04
CA GLN A 13 -6.29 -12.35 -15.28
C GLN A 13 -5.26 -11.28 -14.88
N ARG A 14 -4.91 -10.33 -15.76
CA ARG A 14 -4.02 -9.21 -15.39
C ARG A 14 -4.61 -8.33 -14.29
N GLY A 15 -5.89 -8.00 -14.37
CA GLY A 15 -6.59 -7.24 -13.31
C GLY A 15 -6.61 -7.98 -11.99
N ASN A 16 -6.99 -9.25 -11.98
CA ASN A 16 -7.03 -10.06 -10.76
C ASN A 16 -5.63 -10.32 -10.17
N HIS A 17 -4.61 -10.56 -11.00
CA HIS A 17 -3.24 -10.76 -10.51
C HIS A 17 -2.66 -9.48 -9.90
N GLN A 18 -2.99 -8.31 -10.47
CA GLN A 18 -2.58 -7.02 -9.92
C GLN A 18 -3.31 -6.73 -8.60
N GLU A 19 -4.63 -6.94 -8.55
CA GLU A 19 -5.43 -6.75 -7.33
C GLU A 19 -4.99 -7.67 -6.18
N VAL A 20 -4.68 -8.95 -6.48
CA VAL A 20 -4.16 -9.90 -5.49
C VAL A 20 -2.76 -9.50 -5.01
N ALA A 21 -1.91 -8.97 -5.90
CA ALA A 21 -0.60 -8.45 -5.52
C ALA A 21 -0.71 -7.20 -4.64
N ASP A 22 -1.64 -6.30 -4.96
CA ASP A 22 -1.87 -5.04 -4.22
C ASP A 22 -2.43 -5.31 -2.82
N THR A 23 -3.40 -6.23 -2.70
CA THR A 23 -3.96 -6.64 -1.40
C THR A 23 -2.95 -7.36 -0.51
N SER A 24 -2.07 -8.19 -1.11
CA SER A 24 -1.00 -8.89 -0.37
C SER A 24 0.00 -7.90 0.25
N ARG A 25 0.32 -6.83 -0.46
CA ARG A 25 1.31 -5.83 -0.04
C ARG A 25 0.79 -4.87 1.03
N ILE A 26 -0.47 -4.44 0.92
CA ILE A 26 -1.13 -3.68 2.01
C ILE A 26 -1.13 -4.54 3.29
N HIS A 27 -1.46 -5.83 3.16
CA HIS A 27 -1.45 -6.74 4.30
C HIS A 27 -0.04 -6.90 4.91
N GLU A 28 1.00 -7.00 4.10
CA GLU A 28 2.39 -7.05 4.56
C GLU A 28 2.81 -5.77 5.30
N PHE A 29 2.47 -4.61 4.75
CA PHE A 29 2.71 -3.32 5.39
C PHE A 29 2.03 -3.22 6.76
N LEU A 30 0.73 -3.54 6.85
CA LEU A 30 -0.01 -3.48 8.12
C LEU A 30 0.51 -4.49 9.15
N ARG A 31 1.04 -5.64 8.71
CA ARG A 31 1.65 -6.64 9.60
C ARG A 31 2.90 -6.11 10.32
N MET A 32 3.58 -5.12 9.75
CA MET A 32 4.73 -4.46 10.40
C MET A 32 4.31 -3.47 11.49
N ASN A 33 3.01 -3.27 11.72
CA ASN A 33 2.46 -2.31 12.66
C ASN A 33 3.07 -0.90 12.49
N PRO A 34 2.90 -0.31 11.30
CA PRO A 34 3.49 0.98 10.98
C PRO A 34 2.98 2.08 11.93
N PRO A 35 3.77 3.12 12.20
CA PRO A 35 3.31 4.23 13.02
C PRO A 35 2.16 4.96 12.34
N ASP A 36 1.21 5.45 13.11
CA ASP A 36 0.21 6.43 12.66
C ASP A 36 0.70 7.85 13.03
N PHE A 37 0.22 8.87 12.30
CA PHE A 37 0.47 10.27 12.62
C PHE A 37 -0.85 11.03 12.69
N THR A 38 -1.10 11.70 13.80
CA THR A 38 -2.31 12.50 14.05
C THR A 38 -1.93 13.97 14.22
N SER A 39 -2.27 14.80 13.23
CA SER A 39 -1.90 16.23 13.21
C SER A 39 -2.34 17.06 14.42
N SER A 40 -3.26 16.56 15.24
CA SER A 40 -3.72 17.23 16.47
C SER A 40 -2.81 17.00 17.69
N SER A 41 -1.85 16.09 17.62
CA SER A 41 -1.00 15.76 18.77
C SER A 41 0.24 16.63 18.84
N VAL A 42 0.39 17.41 19.91
CA VAL A 42 1.60 18.23 20.15
C VAL A 42 2.81 17.42 20.62
N THR A 43 2.62 16.14 20.93
CA THR A 43 3.69 15.24 21.40
C THR A 43 4.25 14.37 20.29
N GLU A 44 3.60 14.35 19.13
CA GLU A 44 4.10 13.62 17.97
C GLU A 44 5.25 14.38 17.32
N ASP A 45 6.25 13.62 16.92
CA ASP A 45 7.45 14.12 16.25
C ASP A 45 7.37 13.72 14.77
N PRO A 46 7.16 14.68 13.85
CA PRO A 46 7.04 14.41 12.42
C PRO A 46 8.28 13.74 11.83
N GLU A 47 9.49 14.10 12.29
CA GLU A 47 10.73 13.52 11.77
C GLU A 47 10.83 12.04 12.17
N LYS A 48 10.58 11.75 13.44
CA LYS A 48 10.56 10.38 13.96
C LYS A 48 9.47 9.50 13.34
N PHE A 49 8.34 10.09 12.97
CA PHE A 49 7.30 9.38 12.19
C PHE A 49 7.84 8.96 10.82
N VAL A 50 8.44 9.90 10.08
CA VAL A 50 9.00 9.65 8.74
C VAL A 50 10.10 8.60 8.79
N GLU A 51 11.04 8.70 9.74
CA GLU A 51 12.14 7.73 9.88
C GLU A 51 11.62 6.30 10.11
N LYS A 52 10.67 6.13 11.03
CA LYS A 52 10.08 4.81 11.31
C LYS A 52 9.30 4.28 10.11
N LEU A 53 8.58 5.14 9.41
CA LEU A 53 7.82 4.73 8.24
C LEU A 53 8.73 4.33 7.07
N GLN A 54 9.85 5.03 6.87
CA GLN A 54 10.88 4.66 5.91
C GLN A 54 11.46 3.26 6.21
N MET A 55 11.78 2.98 7.47
CA MET A 55 12.28 1.66 7.87
C MET A 55 11.27 0.54 7.54
N VAL A 56 9.97 0.79 7.72
CA VAL A 56 8.92 -0.18 7.32
C VAL A 56 8.94 -0.39 5.80
N PHE A 57 9.02 0.69 5.00
CA PHE A 57 9.06 0.58 3.54
C PHE A 57 10.30 -0.13 3.00
N GLU A 58 11.44 0.03 3.67
CA GLU A 58 12.68 -0.67 3.32
C GLU A 58 12.56 -2.17 3.58
N ILE A 59 12.00 -2.56 4.73
CA ILE A 59 11.83 -3.97 5.11
C ILE A 59 10.79 -4.66 4.22
N THR A 60 9.72 -3.96 3.85
CA THR A 60 8.61 -4.50 3.04
C THR A 60 8.81 -4.34 1.53
N HIS A 61 9.93 -3.74 1.10
CA HIS A 61 10.29 -3.54 -0.30
C HIS A 61 9.18 -2.90 -1.17
N VAL A 62 8.42 -1.97 -0.59
CA VAL A 62 7.33 -1.24 -1.27
C VAL A 62 7.92 -0.27 -2.30
N VAL A 63 7.31 -0.16 -3.49
CA VAL A 63 7.76 0.77 -4.54
C VAL A 63 7.29 2.20 -4.29
N ASP A 64 7.99 3.19 -4.84
CA ASP A 64 7.79 4.60 -4.47
C ASP A 64 6.34 5.12 -4.63
N THR A 65 5.62 4.69 -5.67
CA THR A 65 4.21 5.10 -5.87
C THR A 65 3.32 4.64 -4.71
N GLU A 66 3.52 3.42 -4.21
CA GLU A 66 2.74 2.84 -3.11
C GLU A 66 3.14 3.43 -1.76
N ARG A 67 4.41 3.83 -1.59
CA ARG A 67 4.87 4.50 -0.37
C ARG A 67 4.07 5.77 -0.11
N VAL A 68 3.75 6.52 -1.16
CA VAL A 68 2.93 7.75 -1.05
C VAL A 68 1.52 7.42 -0.57
N GLU A 69 0.87 6.42 -1.16
CA GLU A 69 -0.49 6.00 -0.79
C GLU A 69 -0.55 5.46 0.65
N LEU A 70 0.41 4.61 1.03
CA LEU A 70 0.49 4.06 2.38
C LEU A 70 0.85 5.12 3.43
N ALA A 71 1.71 6.09 3.09
CA ALA A 71 1.99 7.21 3.98
C ALA A 71 0.74 8.07 4.20
N ALA A 72 -0.01 8.37 3.14
CA ALA A 72 -1.28 9.09 3.25
C ALA A 72 -2.30 8.33 4.11
N TYR A 73 -2.35 7.00 3.99
CA TYR A 73 -3.22 6.16 4.81
C TYR A 73 -2.87 6.24 6.32
N GLN A 74 -1.59 6.32 6.68
CA GLN A 74 -1.13 6.45 8.07
C GLN A 74 -1.33 7.85 8.68
N MET A 75 -1.57 8.87 7.85
CA MET A 75 -1.83 10.24 8.29
C MET A 75 -3.32 10.43 8.61
N LYS A 76 -3.64 10.62 9.89
CA LYS A 76 -5.01 10.79 10.38
C LYS A 76 -5.30 12.27 10.64
N GLY A 77 -6.44 12.75 10.14
CA GLY A 77 -6.96 14.08 10.49
C GLY A 77 -6.22 15.27 9.86
N CYS A 78 -5.20 15.06 9.03
CA CYS A 78 -4.71 16.07 8.10
C CYS A 78 -5.77 16.29 7.00
N ARG A 79 -6.62 17.31 7.15
CA ARG A 79 -7.64 17.67 6.16
C ARG A 79 -7.47 19.14 5.76
#